data_AF-A0A5C6JW79-F1
#
_entry.id   AF-A0A5C6JW79-F1
#
_cell.length_a   1.000
_cell.length_b   1.000
_cell.length_c   1.000
_cell.angle_alpha   90.00
_cell.angle_beta   90.00
_cell.angle_gamma   90.00
#
_symmetry.space_group_name_H-M   'P 1'
#
loop_
_entity.id
_entity.type
_entity.pdbx_description
1 polymer ?
#
loop_
_entity_poly.entity_id
_entity_poly.type
_entity_poly.pdbx_seq_one_letter_code
_entity_poly.pdbx_strand_id
1 'polypeptide(L)'
;MAEIARRAQVGMATLYRNFPGRRELLEALYADEVDQICDAATIAPGQSPDAALVAWLRLQIAFLPDKRLIVSELLEHTDGNGITSHRARAVEAGRPLLAAAQKAGRIRDDLTLEQIFDLIVAIAKLNESPEYLQPLFETALAGLRVPRSPS
;
A
#
# COMPACT_ATOMS: atom_id res chain seq x y z
N MET A 1 -15.30 -10.52 -16.31
CA MET A 1 -14.59 -11.71 -16.83
C MET A 1 -14.39 -11.67 -18.35
N ALA A 2 -15.44 -11.62 -19.18
CA ALA A 2 -15.28 -11.59 -20.65
C ALA A 2 -14.42 -10.41 -21.17
N GLU A 3 -14.67 -9.20 -20.67
CA GLU A 3 -13.85 -8.03 -21.03
C GLU A 3 -12.41 -8.13 -20.53
N ILE A 4 -12.18 -8.76 -19.37
CA ILE A 4 -10.85 -9.00 -18.81
C ILE A 4 -10.08 -9.97 -19.69
N ALA A 5 -10.70 -11.10 -20.07
CA ALA A 5 -10.11 -12.07 -20.99
C ALA A 5 -9.72 -11.43 -22.34
N ARG A 6 -10.60 -10.58 -22.88
CA ARG A 6 -10.35 -9.85 -24.12
C ARG A 6 -9.15 -8.90 -24.01
N ARG A 7 -9.07 -8.11 -22.93
CA ARG A 7 -7.95 -7.17 -22.70
C ARG A 7 -6.63 -7.86 -22.42
N ALA A 8 -6.66 -8.95 -21.67
CA ALA A 8 -5.49 -9.78 -21.35
C ALA A 8 -5.09 -10.72 -22.51
N GLN A 9 -5.84 -10.73 -23.61
CA GLN A 9 -5.62 -11.61 -24.77
C GLN A 9 -5.55 -13.10 -24.40
N VAL A 10 -6.33 -13.52 -23.40
CA VAL A 10 -6.43 -14.92 -22.95
C VAL A 10 -7.80 -15.50 -23.29
N GLY A 11 -7.85 -16.81 -23.55
CA GLY A 11 -9.11 -17.51 -23.75
C GLY A 11 -9.95 -17.62 -22.47
N MET A 12 -11.28 -17.54 -22.58
CA MET A 12 -12.21 -17.64 -21.44
C MET A 12 -12.00 -18.92 -20.62
N ALA A 13 -11.72 -20.05 -21.27
CA ALA A 13 -11.45 -21.31 -20.58
C ALA A 13 -10.17 -21.25 -19.74
N THR A 14 -9.13 -20.51 -20.19
CA THR A 14 -7.91 -20.29 -19.40
C THR A 14 -8.19 -19.37 -18.23
N LEU A 15 -8.92 -18.27 -18.45
CA LEU A 15 -9.27 -17.35 -17.36
C LEU A 15 -10.07 -18.07 -16.27
N TYR A 16 -11.13 -18.80 -16.63
CA TYR A 16 -11.95 -19.54 -15.66
C TYR A 16 -11.23 -20.69 -14.96
N ARG A 17 -10.25 -21.34 -15.62
CA ARG A 17 -9.43 -22.37 -14.97
C ARG A 17 -8.56 -21.80 -13.84
N ASN A 18 -8.05 -20.58 -14.00
CA ASN A 18 -7.21 -19.91 -13.01
C ASN A 18 -8.04 -19.15 -11.97
N PHE A 19 -9.13 -18.52 -12.42
CA PHE A 19 -10.00 -17.69 -11.60
C PHE A 19 -11.46 -18.06 -11.90
N PRO A 20 -12.03 -19.04 -11.17
CA PRO A 20 -13.39 -19.52 -11.38
C PRO A 20 -14.46 -18.43 -11.34
N GLY A 21 -14.19 -17.34 -10.62
CA GLY A 21 -15.04 -16.17 -10.56
C GLY A 21 -14.24 -14.87 -10.47
N ARG A 22 -15.00 -13.77 -10.41
CA ARG A 22 -14.45 -12.42 -10.27
C ARG A 22 -13.80 -12.23 -8.90
N ARG A 23 -14.33 -12.87 -7.85
CA ARG A 23 -13.78 -12.82 -6.50
C ARG A 23 -12.37 -13.41 -6.44
N GLU A 24 -12.17 -14.61 -6.97
CA GLU A 24 -10.88 -15.30 -6.96
C GLU A 24 -9.83 -14.51 -7.75
N LEU A 25 -10.25 -13.85 -8.84
CA LEU A 25 -9.40 -12.93 -9.58
C LEU A 25 -8.98 -11.71 -8.73
N LEU A 26 -9.93 -11.10 -8.01
CA LEU A 26 -9.66 -9.93 -7.16
C LEU A 26 -8.81 -10.29 -5.93
N GLU A 27 -9.02 -11.46 -5.34
CA GLU A 27 -8.17 -11.99 -4.26
C GLU A 27 -6.74 -12.20 -4.73
N ALA A 28 -6.56 -12.79 -5.91
CA ALA A 28 -5.24 -12.97 -6.51
C ALA A 28 -4.56 -11.64 -6.86
N LEU A 29 -5.32 -10.68 -7.40
CA LEU A 29 -4.82 -9.33 -7.68
C LEU A 29 -4.38 -8.62 -6.40
N TYR A 30 -5.19 -8.67 -5.35
CA TYR A 30 -4.86 -8.06 -4.07
C TYR A 30 -3.65 -8.72 -3.39
N ALA A 31 -3.52 -10.04 -3.50
CA ALA A 31 -2.34 -10.75 -3.02
C ALA A 31 -1.07 -10.31 -3.75
N ASP A 32 -1.12 -10.21 -5.08
CA ASP A 32 0.00 -9.75 -5.92
C ASP A 32 0.40 -8.30 -5.59
N GLU A 33 -0.57 -7.40 -5.41
CA GLU A 33 -0.30 -6.02 -4.95
C GLU A 33 0.44 -5.99 -3.59
N VAL A 34 0.02 -6.85 -2.65
CA VAL A 34 0.64 -6.95 -1.33
C VAL A 34 2.05 -7.54 -1.43
N ASP A 35 2.28 -8.49 -2.33
CA ASP A 35 3.60 -9.05 -2.58
C ASP A 35 4.55 -8.00 -3.16
N GLN A 36 4.11 -7.24 -4.17
CA GLN A 36 4.88 -6.12 -4.73
C GLN A 36 5.24 -5.07 -3.67
N ILE A 37 4.30 -4.78 -2.77
CA ILE A 37 4.51 -3.92 -1.60
C ILE A 37 5.59 -4.47 -0.68
N CYS A 38 5.55 -5.76 -0.37
CA CYS A 38 6.51 -6.37 0.55
C CYS A 38 7.91 -6.39 -0.07
N ASP A 39 8.01 -6.73 -1.35
CA ASP A 39 9.27 -6.78 -2.10
C ASP A 39 9.90 -5.40 -2.28
N ALA A 40 9.08 -4.36 -2.39
CA ALA A 40 9.55 -2.98 -2.46
C ALA A 40 10.09 -2.46 -1.11
N ALA A 41 9.95 -3.19 0.00
CA ALA A 41 10.37 -2.76 1.33
C ALA A 41 11.88 -2.92 1.55
N THR A 42 12.68 -2.33 0.66
CA THR A 42 14.14 -2.43 0.67
C THR A 42 14.81 -1.05 0.63
N ILE A 43 16.05 -0.98 1.08
CA ILE A 43 16.89 0.23 0.97
C ILE A 43 17.91 -0.03 -0.14
N ALA A 44 17.76 0.66 -1.27
CA ALA A 44 18.70 0.50 -2.38
C ALA A 44 20.10 1.04 -2.00
N PRO A 45 21.18 0.50 -2.59
CA PRO A 45 22.53 1.03 -2.37
C PRO A 45 22.61 2.53 -2.65
N GLY A 46 23.10 3.30 -1.69
CA GLY A 46 23.22 4.76 -1.79
C GLY A 46 21.93 5.55 -1.50
N GLN A 47 20.80 4.88 -1.26
CA GLN A 47 19.55 5.53 -0.85
C GLN A 47 19.56 5.81 0.65
N SER A 48 19.11 7.01 1.06
CA SER A 48 18.93 7.29 2.49
C SER A 48 17.72 6.52 3.03
N PRO A 49 17.75 6.04 4.29
CA PRO A 49 16.63 5.29 4.86
C PRO A 49 15.29 6.05 4.86
N ASP A 50 15.31 7.37 5.06
CA ASP A 50 14.09 8.19 5.00
C ASP A 50 13.52 8.28 3.58
N ALA A 51 14.38 8.34 2.56
CA ALA A 51 13.95 8.31 1.17
C ALA A 51 13.36 6.94 0.80
N ALA A 52 13.94 5.85 1.30
CA ALA A 52 13.43 4.49 1.11
C ALA A 52 12.04 4.32 1.75
N LEU A 53 11.88 4.71 3.03
CA LEU A 53 10.58 4.66 3.71
C LEU A 53 9.52 5.48 2.96
N VAL A 54 9.83 6.72 2.60
CA VAL A 54 8.86 7.60 1.92
C VAL A 54 8.50 7.09 0.53
N ALA A 55 9.47 6.55 -0.23
CA ALA A 55 9.19 5.93 -1.52
C ALA A 55 8.26 4.71 -1.36
N TRP A 56 8.51 3.87 -0.36
CA TRP A 56 7.68 2.71 -0.05
C TRP A 56 6.26 3.10 0.42
N LEU A 57 6.11 4.14 1.24
CA LEU A 57 4.80 4.66 1.64
C LEU A 57 4.04 5.30 0.46
N ARG A 58 4.73 5.96 -0.47
CA ARG A 58 4.12 6.45 -1.71
C ARG A 58 3.58 5.31 -2.57
N LEU A 59 4.29 4.19 -2.63
CA LEU A 59 3.80 2.99 -3.30
C LEU A 59 2.51 2.48 -2.63
N GLN A 60 2.43 2.44 -1.29
CA GLN A 60 1.17 2.13 -0.60
C GLN A 60 0.01 3.05 -1.00
N ILE A 61 0.29 4.36 -1.06
CA ILE A 61 -0.71 5.40 -1.38
C ILE A 61 -1.21 5.24 -2.81
N ALA A 62 -0.31 4.97 -3.77
CA ALA A 62 -0.66 4.79 -5.17
C ALA A 62 -1.64 3.63 -5.40
N PHE A 63 -1.55 2.57 -4.58
CA PHE A 63 -2.46 1.43 -4.66
C PHE A 63 -3.81 1.64 -3.93
N LEU A 64 -4.00 2.71 -3.15
CA LEU A 64 -5.22 2.90 -2.37
C LEU A 64 -6.53 2.92 -3.18
N PRO A 65 -6.62 3.59 -4.35
CA PRO A 65 -7.85 3.63 -5.12
C PRO A 65 -8.30 2.22 -5.58
N ASP A 66 -7.34 1.44 -6.09
CA ASP A 66 -7.58 0.07 -6.55
C ASP A 66 -7.94 -0.85 -5.38
N LYS A 67 -7.20 -0.72 -4.26
CA LYS A 67 -7.49 -1.45 -3.02
C LYS A 67 -8.88 -1.16 -2.49
N ARG A 68 -9.39 0.08 -2.51
CA ARG A 68 -10.73 0.40 -1.98
C ARG A 68 -11.82 -0.33 -2.77
N LEU A 69 -11.71 -0.38 -4.10
CA LEU A 69 -12.65 -1.09 -4.96
C LEU A 69 -12.60 -2.60 -4.73
N ILE A 70 -11.39 -3.16 -4.68
CA ILE A 70 -11.18 -4.59 -4.40
C ILE A 70 -11.71 -4.95 -3.01
N VAL A 71 -11.33 -4.19 -1.99
CA VAL A 71 -11.75 -4.41 -0.60
C VAL A 71 -13.25 -4.27 -0.44
N SER A 72 -13.91 -3.29 -1.07
CA SER A 72 -15.38 -3.20 -1.01
C SER A 72 -16.04 -4.43 -1.62
N GLU A 73 -15.55 -4.92 -2.75
CA GLU A 73 -16.11 -6.09 -3.45
C GLU A 73 -15.84 -7.40 -2.67
N LEU A 74 -14.69 -7.50 -1.99
CA LEU A 74 -14.34 -8.65 -1.14
C LEU A 74 -15.04 -8.62 0.22
N LEU A 75 -15.32 -7.44 0.80
CA LEU A 75 -16.01 -7.32 2.09
C LEU A 75 -17.52 -7.58 2.00
N GLU A 76 -18.14 -7.39 0.84
CA GLU A 76 -19.55 -7.77 0.63
C GLU A 76 -19.80 -9.28 0.82
N HIS A 77 -18.74 -10.10 0.82
CA HIS A 77 -18.83 -11.56 0.78
C HIS A 77 -17.87 -12.31 1.74
N THR A 78 -17.18 -11.63 2.68
CA THR A 78 -16.21 -12.27 3.60
C THR A 78 -16.24 -11.72 5.03
N ASP A 79 -15.67 -12.48 5.97
CA ASP A 79 -15.54 -12.11 7.39
C ASP A 79 -14.34 -11.16 7.68
N GLY A 80 -13.74 -10.52 6.67
CA GLY A 80 -12.66 -9.52 6.85
C GLY A 80 -11.27 -10.05 7.25
N ASN A 81 -11.11 -11.36 7.45
CA ASN A 81 -9.84 -11.96 7.89
C ASN A 81 -8.68 -11.81 6.89
N GLY A 82 -8.94 -11.91 5.58
CA GLY A 82 -7.91 -11.76 4.54
C GLY A 82 -7.26 -10.36 4.58
N ILE A 83 -8.08 -9.31 4.63
CA ILE A 83 -7.62 -7.90 4.65
C ILE A 83 -6.73 -7.62 5.87
N THR A 84 -7.09 -8.20 7.02
CA THR A 84 -6.30 -8.07 8.26
C THR A 84 -4.91 -8.71 8.11
N SER A 85 -4.82 -9.87 7.45
CA SER A 85 -3.55 -10.56 7.18
C SER A 85 -2.64 -9.76 6.24
N HIS A 86 -3.18 -9.17 5.18
CA HIS A 86 -2.41 -8.38 4.22
C HIS A 86 -1.83 -7.09 4.82
N ARG A 87 -2.61 -6.40 5.67
CA ARG A 87 -2.11 -5.24 6.43
C ARG A 87 -0.93 -5.64 7.32
N ALA A 88 -1.04 -6.76 8.03
CA ALA A 88 0.03 -7.24 8.89
C ALA A 88 1.32 -7.52 8.10
N ARG A 89 1.22 -8.21 6.95
CA ARG A 89 2.38 -8.47 6.07
C ARG A 89 3.08 -7.18 5.61
N ALA A 90 2.31 -6.21 5.13
CA ALA A 90 2.86 -4.93 4.69
C ALA A 90 3.54 -4.17 5.83
N VAL A 91 2.95 -4.17 7.03
CA VAL A 91 3.56 -3.57 8.22
C VAL A 91 4.88 -4.26 8.55
N GLU A 92 4.90 -5.59 8.64
CA GLU A 92 6.14 -6.33 8.96
C GLU A 92 7.25 -6.06 7.94
N ALA A 93 6.92 -5.99 6.65
CA ALA A 93 7.88 -5.67 5.60
C ALA A 93 8.46 -4.24 5.74
N GLY A 94 7.64 -3.25 6.12
CA GLY A 94 8.07 -1.85 6.23
C GLY A 94 8.77 -1.49 7.54
N ARG A 95 8.63 -2.29 8.62
CA ARG A 95 9.24 -1.99 9.93
C ARG A 95 10.74 -1.73 9.86
N PRO A 96 11.56 -2.53 9.14
CA PRO A 96 13.00 -2.27 9.02
C PRO A 96 13.33 -0.91 8.39
N LEU A 97 12.52 -0.45 7.42
CA LEU A 97 12.69 0.87 6.80
C LEU A 97 12.46 1.99 7.82
N LEU A 98 11.36 1.90 8.58
CA LEU A 98 11.05 2.88 9.63
C LEU A 98 12.15 2.90 10.70
N ALA A 99 12.56 1.74 11.19
CA ALA A 99 13.60 1.62 12.21
C ALA A 99 14.94 2.21 11.72
N ALA A 100 15.33 1.95 10.47
CA ALA A 100 16.55 2.50 9.90
C ALA A 100 16.48 4.04 9.76
N ALA A 101 15.33 4.58 9.35
CA ALA A 101 15.12 6.01 9.19
C ALA A 101 15.05 6.77 10.52
N GLN A 102 14.44 6.17 11.55
CA GLN A 102 14.43 6.68 12.93
C GLN A 102 15.83 6.62 13.55
N LYS A 103 16.55 5.51 13.40
CA LYS A 103 17.94 5.38 13.87
C LYS A 103 18.89 6.40 13.23
N ALA A 104 18.61 6.80 11.98
CA ALA A 104 19.37 7.84 11.28
C ALA A 104 18.97 9.27 11.70
N GLY A 105 17.99 9.44 12.59
CA GLY A 105 17.47 10.75 13.02
C GLY A 105 16.79 11.53 11.89
N ARG A 106 16.34 10.85 10.83
CA ARG A 106 15.74 11.50 9.66
C ARG A 106 14.21 11.46 9.68
N ILE A 107 13.65 10.51 10.41
CA ILE A 107 12.20 10.34 10.63
C ILE A 107 11.93 10.40 12.13
N ARG A 108 10.82 11.01 12.52
CA ARG A 108 10.34 11.08 13.91
C ARG A 108 10.16 9.69 14.52
N ASP A 109 10.49 9.56 15.80
CA ASP A 109 10.51 8.28 16.54
C ASP A 109 9.30 8.06 17.46
N ASP A 110 8.37 9.00 17.49
CA ASP A 110 7.13 8.97 18.27
C ASP A 110 5.94 8.31 17.53
N LEU A 111 6.15 7.79 16.33
CA LEU A 111 5.13 7.10 15.54
C LEU A 111 5.57 5.66 15.18
N THR A 112 4.63 4.73 15.33
CA THR A 112 4.77 3.37 14.80
C THR A 112 4.32 3.31 13.34
N LEU A 113 4.70 2.23 12.65
CA LEU A 113 4.28 2.05 11.26
C LEU A 113 2.77 1.84 11.11
N GLU A 114 2.15 1.20 12.10
CA GLU A 114 0.70 1.03 12.17
C GLU A 114 -0.02 2.38 12.26
N GLN A 115 0.47 3.30 13.09
CA GLN A 115 -0.10 4.64 13.21
C GLN A 115 0.05 5.43 11.90
N ILE A 116 1.19 5.28 11.21
CA ILE A 116 1.40 5.89 9.88
C ILE A 116 0.42 5.31 8.86
N PHE A 117 0.18 4.00 8.88
CA PHE A 117 -0.80 3.34 8.02
C PHE A 117 -2.22 3.81 8.33
N ASP A 118 -2.58 3.95 9.61
CA ASP A 118 -3.90 4.42 10.02
C ASP A 118 -4.13 5.87 9.59
N LEU A 119 -3.10 6.72 9.64
CA LEU A 119 -3.14 8.08 9.09
C LEU A 119 -3.40 8.08 7.59
N ILE A 120 -2.65 7.27 6.82
CA ILE A 120 -2.84 7.14 5.37
C ILE A 120 -4.27 6.66 5.06
N VAL A 121 -4.76 5.64 5.77
CA VAL A 121 -6.12 5.12 5.61
C VAL A 121 -7.17 6.18 5.99
N ALA A 122 -6.93 6.99 7.02
CA ALA A 122 -7.85 8.06 7.41
C ALA A 122 -7.97 9.13 6.32
N ILE A 123 -6.86 9.57 5.72
CA ILE A 123 -6.85 10.48 4.57
C ILE A 123 -7.59 9.82 3.40
N ALA A 124 -7.28 8.56 3.11
CA ALA A 124 -7.91 7.81 2.03
C ALA A 124 -9.43 7.69 2.18
N LYS A 125 -9.96 7.70 3.41
CA LYS A 125 -11.41 7.58 3.69
C LYS A 125 -12.20 8.86 3.40
N LEU A 126 -11.53 10.00 3.23
CA LEU A 126 -12.18 11.23 2.79
C LEU A 126 -12.84 10.97 1.42
N ASN A 127 -14.11 11.37 1.26
CA ASN A 127 -14.87 11.16 0.03
C ASN A 127 -14.56 12.28 -0.99
N GLU A 128 -13.29 12.42 -1.34
CA GLU A 128 -12.75 13.53 -2.13
C GLU A 128 -11.97 13.01 -3.33
N SER A 129 -11.70 13.90 -4.30
CA SER A 129 -10.99 13.53 -5.53
C SER A 129 -9.50 13.24 -5.28
N PRO A 130 -8.82 12.46 -6.14
CA PRO A 130 -7.38 12.25 -6.05
C PRO A 130 -6.57 13.55 -6.01
N GLU A 131 -6.99 14.57 -6.75
CA GLU A 131 -6.35 15.89 -6.77
C GLU A 131 -6.43 16.60 -5.42
N TYR A 132 -7.50 16.37 -4.66
CA TYR A 132 -7.65 16.88 -3.30
C TYR A 132 -6.82 16.07 -2.28
N LEU A 133 -6.78 14.74 -2.44
CA LEU A 133 -6.07 13.85 -1.51
C LEU A 133 -4.55 13.89 -1.67
N GLN A 134 -4.05 14.10 -2.89
CA GLN A 134 -2.62 14.05 -3.18
C GLN A 134 -1.79 15.05 -2.34
N PRO A 135 -2.17 16.34 -2.20
CA PRO A 135 -1.46 17.25 -1.31
C PRO A 135 -1.53 16.85 0.17
N LEU A 136 -2.61 16.21 0.63
CA LEU A 136 -2.73 15.74 2.01
C LEU A 136 -1.77 14.59 2.30
N PHE A 137 -1.65 13.63 1.38
CA PHE A 137 -0.68 12.56 1.49
C PHE A 137 0.77 13.09 1.48
N GLU A 138 1.10 13.99 0.56
CA GLU A 138 2.44 14.59 0.52
C GLU A 138 2.75 15.39 1.80
N THR A 139 1.76 16.09 2.35
CA THR A 139 1.89 16.79 3.63
C THR A 139 2.13 15.81 4.78
N ALA A 140 1.37 14.72 4.85
CA ALA A 140 1.55 13.67 5.86
C ALA A 140 2.94 13.04 5.78
N LEU A 141 3.40 12.70 4.58
CA LEU A 141 4.74 12.13 4.35
C LEU A 141 5.85 13.13 4.67
N ALA A 142 5.67 14.40 4.35
CA ALA A 142 6.62 15.45 4.71
C ALA A 142 6.71 15.62 6.23
N GLY A 143 5.58 15.55 6.94
CA GLY A 143 5.49 15.64 8.40
C GLY A 143 6.13 14.48 9.18
N LEU A 144 6.54 13.40 8.50
CA LEU A 144 7.34 12.34 9.11
C LEU A 144 8.80 12.74 9.30
N ARG A 145 9.32 13.65 8.45
CA ARG A 145 10.71 14.05 8.50
C ARG A 145 10.99 14.98 9.67
N VAL A 146 12.11 14.75 10.34
CA VAL A 146 12.59 15.68 11.36
C VAL A 146 13.08 16.96 10.66
N PRO A 147 12.67 18.17 11.11
CA PRO A 147 13.22 19.41 10.58
C PRO A 147 14.74 19.38 10.69
N ARG A 148 15.45 19.65 9.58
CA ARG A 148 16.90 19.84 9.68
C ARG A 148 17.15 21.04 10.59
N SER A 149 17.76 20.81 11.74
CA SER A 149 18.29 21.91 12.55
C SER A 149 19.22 22.74 11.66
N PRO A 150 19.03 24.05 11.54
CA PRO A 150 20.00 24.88 10.85
C PRO A 150 21.34 24.76 11.59
N SER A 151 22.37 24.34 10.84
CA SER A 151 23.77 24.32 11.28
C SER A 151 24.30 25.72 11.50
#